data_AF-A0A497RLX0-F1
#
_entry.id   AF-A0A497RLX0-F1
#
_cell.length_a   1.000
_cell.length_b   1.000
_cell.length_c   1.000
_cell.angle_alpha   90.00
_cell.angle_beta   90.00
_cell.angle_gamma   90.00
#
_symmetry.space_group_name_H-M   'P 1'
#
loop_
_entity.id
_entity.type
_entity.pdbx_description
1 polymer ?
#
loop_
_entity_poly.entity_id
_entity_poly.type
_entity_poly.pdbx_seq_one_letter_code
_entity_poly.pdbx_strand_id
1 'polypeptide(L)'
;MIDLKVYHDKTGFGACLICKDFECYGISEDDKDLILKLSETLKDVERVLKFRGGVFELDGRKFVAFRLNGCFLISPVEGDLGTAYYSAERVIVDEICGEGER
;
A
#
# COMPACT_ATOMS: atom_id res chain seq x y z
N MET A 1 -4.60 -12.47 4.28
CA MET A 1 -3.62 -11.51 4.83
C MET A 1 -2.55 -11.37 3.77
N ILE A 2 -2.19 -10.16 3.34
CA ILE A 2 -1.27 -9.99 2.19
C ILE A 2 0.16 -10.29 2.63
N ASP A 3 0.84 -11.14 1.87
CA ASP A 3 2.27 -11.38 2.03
C ASP A 3 3.07 -10.28 1.30
N LEU A 4 3.81 -9.47 2.07
CA LEU A 4 4.56 -8.33 1.54
C LEU A 4 5.71 -8.74 0.62
N LYS A 5 6.28 -9.93 0.82
CA LYS A 5 7.32 -10.45 -0.05
C LYS A 5 6.73 -10.87 -1.39
N VAL A 6 5.61 -11.59 -1.40
CA VAL A 6 4.89 -11.93 -2.64
C VAL A 6 4.46 -10.67 -3.40
N TYR A 7 3.95 -9.66 -2.68
CA TYR A 7 3.62 -8.37 -3.28
C TYR A 7 4.83 -7.74 -3.97
N HIS A 8 5.98 -7.69 -3.29
CA HIS A 8 7.21 -7.15 -3.84
C HIS A 8 7.72 -7.96 -5.05
N ASP A 9 7.71 -9.30 -4.98
CA ASP A 9 8.12 -10.16 -6.10
C ASP A 9 7.19 -9.99 -7.33
N LYS A 10 5.88 -9.80 -7.12
CA LYS A 10 4.90 -9.63 -8.21
C LYS A 10 4.91 -8.22 -8.81
N THR A 11 5.14 -7.18 -8.01
CA THR A 11 5.02 -5.77 -8.44
C THR A 11 6.35 -5.06 -8.65
N GLY A 12 7.42 -5.53 -8.01
CA GLY A 12 8.70 -4.83 -7.91
C GLY A 12 8.71 -3.66 -6.92
N PHE A 13 7.60 -3.39 -6.23
CA PHE A 13 7.52 -2.27 -5.28
C PHE A 13 7.74 -2.74 -3.85
N GLY A 14 8.44 -1.92 -3.07
CA GLY A 14 8.41 -2.03 -1.63
C GLY A 14 6.98 -1.82 -1.11
N ALA A 15 6.64 -2.43 0.01
CA ALA A 15 5.35 -2.18 0.66
C ALA A 15 5.47 -2.17 2.18
N CYS A 16 4.64 -1.36 2.81
CA CYS A 16 4.36 -1.36 4.23
C CYS A 16 2.89 -1.68 4.46
N LEU A 17 2.62 -2.63 5.35
CA LEU A 17 1.30 -2.96 5.84
C LEU A 17 1.09 -2.27 7.20
N ILE A 18 0.03 -1.49 7.30
CA ILE A 18 -0.34 -0.74 8.49
C ILE A 18 -1.68 -1.28 8.99
N CYS A 19 -1.59 -2.18 9.98
CA CYS A 19 -2.73 -2.75 10.69
C CYS A 19 -2.63 -2.32 12.18
N LYS A 20 -2.35 -3.28 13.08
CA LYS A 20 -1.91 -3.06 14.47
C LYS A 20 -0.40 -2.92 14.57
N ASP A 21 0.31 -3.72 13.78
CA ASP A 21 1.76 -3.71 13.66
C ASP A 21 2.14 -3.02 12.34
N PHE A 22 3.33 -2.40 12.34
CA PHE A 22 3.91 -1.76 11.17
C PHE A 22 4.94 -2.71 10.57
N GLU A 23 4.55 -3.40 9.49
CA GLU A 23 5.41 -4.34 8.79
C GLU A 23 5.80 -3.76 7.43
N CYS A 24 7.06 -3.86 7.06
CA CYS A 24 7.56 -3.37 5.78
C CYS A 24 8.51 -4.35 5.12
N TYR A 25 8.46 -4.42 3.80
CA TYR A 25 9.35 -5.23 2.98
C TYR A 25 9.79 -4.45 1.74
N GLY A 26 11.10 -4.45 1.44
CA GLY A 26 11.65 -3.76 0.26
C GLY A 26 11.54 -2.23 0.30
N ILE A 27 11.41 -1.63 1.49
CA ILE A 27 11.27 -0.18 1.69
C ILE A 27 12.54 0.38 2.37
N SER A 28 13.07 1.48 1.85
CA SER A 28 14.19 2.23 2.44
C SER A 28 13.79 2.93 3.75
N GLU A 29 14.74 3.19 4.66
CA GLU A 29 14.40 3.83 5.95
C GLU A 29 13.77 5.23 5.80
N ASP A 30 14.24 6.04 4.84
CA ASP A 30 13.61 7.33 4.50
C ASP A 30 12.13 7.20 4.14
N ASP A 31 11.78 6.21 3.30
CA ASP A 31 10.39 5.98 2.91
C ASP A 31 9.55 5.49 4.08
N LYS A 32 10.12 4.74 5.03
CA LYS A 32 9.38 4.29 6.23
C LYS A 32 8.92 5.47 7.09
N ASP A 33 9.76 6.48 7.28
CA ASP A 33 9.40 7.68 8.05
C ASP A 33 8.25 8.45 7.37
N LEU A 34 8.33 8.60 6.04
CA LEU A 34 7.29 9.23 5.24
C LEU A 34 5.98 8.43 5.27
N ILE A 35 6.05 7.10 5.17
CA ILE A 35 4.88 6.22 5.24
C ILE A 35 4.24 6.29 6.63
N LEU A 36 5.01 6.37 7.71
CA LEU A 36 4.48 6.55 9.07
C LEU A 36 3.69 7.85 9.19
N LYS A 37 4.21 8.97 8.68
CA LYS A 37 3.48 10.25 8.61
C LYS A 37 2.20 10.14 7.78
N LEU A 38 2.28 9.44 6.65
CA LEU A 38 1.12 9.19 5.80
C LEU A 38 0.06 8.35 6.53
N SER A 39 0.49 7.39 7.36
CA SER A 39 -0.40 6.54 8.14
C SER A 39 -1.26 7.31 9.14
N GLU A 40 -0.70 8.33 9.77
CA GLU A 40 -1.43 9.20 10.70
C GLU A 40 -2.51 9.99 9.95
N THR A 41 -2.16 10.48 8.77
CA THR A 41 -3.12 11.16 7.87
C THR A 41 -4.22 10.21 7.42
N LEU A 42 -3.88 8.98 7.04
CA LEU A 42 -4.82 7.97 6.57
C LEU A 42 -5.79 7.50 7.66
N LYS A 43 -5.36 7.48 8.93
CA LYS A 43 -6.25 7.18 10.07
C LYS A 43 -7.38 8.19 10.21
N ASP A 44 -7.13 9.46 9.90
CA ASP A 44 -8.18 10.48 9.90
C ASP A 44 -9.13 10.30 8.71
N VAL A 45 -8.58 10.01 7.52
CA VAL A 45 -9.33 9.72 6.28
C VAL A 45 -10.21 8.47 6.41
N GLU A 46 -9.76 7.44 7.15
CA GLU A 46 -10.53 6.21 7.40
C GLU A 46 -11.89 6.51 8.04
N ARG A 47 -11.95 7.52 8.91
CA ARG A 47 -13.17 7.90 9.65
C ARG A 47 -14.17 8.62 8.77
N VAL A 48 -13.75 9.17 7.64
CA VAL A 48 -14.53 10.10 6.83
C VAL A 48 -15.08 9.47 5.55
N LEU A 49 -14.44 8.44 4.97
CA LEU A 49 -14.81 7.97 3.62
C LEU A 49 -14.69 6.45 3.36
N LYS A 50 -15.44 6.00 2.33
CA LYS A 50 -15.27 4.71 1.61
C LYS A 50 -13.97 4.68 0.80
N PHE A 51 -12.86 5.12 1.38
CA PHE A 51 -11.55 5.12 0.73
C PHE A 51 -11.15 3.69 0.39
N ARG A 52 -10.94 3.39 -0.89
CA ARG A 52 -10.46 2.07 -1.38
C ARG A 52 -8.98 2.08 -1.70
N GLY A 53 -8.50 3.20 -2.24
CA GLY A 53 -7.10 3.41 -2.55
C GLY A 53 -6.90 4.76 -3.22
N GLY A 54 -5.65 5.20 -3.29
CA GLY A 54 -5.28 6.49 -3.86
C GLY A 54 -3.77 6.67 -3.92
N VAL A 55 -3.36 7.73 -4.61
CA VAL A 55 -1.96 8.16 -4.69
C VAL A 55 -1.78 9.38 -3.80
N PHE A 56 -0.68 9.40 -3.07
CA PHE A 56 -0.27 10.48 -2.18
C PHE A 56 1.12 10.94 -2.59
N GLU A 57 1.41 12.22 -2.41
CA GLU A 57 2.74 12.77 -2.60
C GLU A 57 3.17 13.43 -1.28
N LEU A 58 4.33 13.01 -0.77
CA LEU A 58 4.92 13.52 0.48
C LEU A 58 6.40 13.76 0.24
N ASP A 59 6.88 14.97 0.54
CA ASP A 59 8.28 15.39 0.31
C ASP A 59 8.78 15.09 -1.12
N GLY A 60 7.91 15.24 -2.12
CA GLY A 60 8.23 14.96 -3.53
C GLY A 60 8.35 13.47 -3.89
N ARG A 61 8.09 12.57 -2.94
CA ARG A 61 7.97 11.13 -3.17
C ARG A 61 6.51 10.74 -3.30
N LYS A 62 6.24 9.80 -4.20
CA LYS A 62 4.89 9.32 -4.48
C LYS A 62 4.67 7.98 -3.81
N PHE A 63 3.51 7.84 -3.19
CA PHE A 63 3.09 6.65 -2.49
C PHE A 63 1.72 6.26 -2.97
N VAL A 64 1.55 4.98 -3.24
CA VAL A 64 0.25 4.38 -3.47
C VAL A 64 -0.22 3.78 -2.17
N ALA A 65 -1.46 4.07 -1.77
CA ALA A 65 -2.06 3.47 -0.59
C ALA A 65 -3.38 2.80 -0.94
N PHE A 66 -3.61 1.61 -0.41
CA PHE A 66 -4.83 0.84 -0.57
C PHE A 66 -5.40 0.47 0.78
N ARG A 67 -6.71 0.57 0.90
CA ARG A 67 -7.43 0.08 2.07
C ARG A 67 -7.73 -1.40 1.89
N LEU A 68 -7.23 -2.18 2.83
CA LEU A 68 -7.59 -3.57 3.04
C LEU A 68 -8.54 -3.64 4.24
N ASN A 69 -9.27 -4.74 4.41
CA ASN A 69 -10.22 -4.89 5.53
C ASN A 69 -9.54 -4.68 6.90
N GLY A 70 -9.63 -3.46 7.45
CA GLY A 70 -9.01 -3.04 8.72
C GLY A 70 -7.53 -2.69 8.66
N CYS A 71 -6.94 -2.54 7.46
CA CYS A 71 -5.52 -2.21 7.29
C CYS A 71 -5.27 -1.31 6.07
N PHE A 72 -4.08 -0.73 5.98
CA PHE A 72 -3.61 0.00 4.79
C PHE A 72 -2.33 -0.61 4.24
N LEU A 73 -2.28 -0.87 2.94
CA LEU A 73 -1.05 -1.21 2.24
C LEU A 73 -0.52 0.04 1.56
N ILE A 74 0.74 0.40 1.82
CA ILE A 74 1.34 1.63 1.30
C ILE A 74 2.67 1.28 0.63
N SER A 75 2.86 1.74 -0.60
CA SER A 75 4.02 1.44 -1.43
C SER A 75 4.57 2.70 -2.07
N PRO A 76 5.89 2.98 -1.94
CA PRO A 76 6.54 4.02 -2.71
C PRO A 76 6.57 3.61 -4.18
N VAL A 77 6.33 4.57 -5.05
CA VAL A 77 6.26 4.36 -6.48
C VAL A 77 7.19 5.34 -7.20
N GLU A 78 8.12 4.79 -7.96
CA GLU A 78 9.00 5.55 -8.84
C GLU A 78 8.51 5.39 -10.28
N GLY A 79 8.19 6.51 -10.95
CA GLY A 79 7.77 6.50 -12.36
C GLY A 79 6.25 6.64 -12.58
N ASP A 80 5.71 5.82 -13.50
CA ASP A 80 4.32 5.94 -13.97
C ASP A 80 3.31 5.45 -12.93
N LEU A 81 2.57 6.40 -12.36
CA LEU A 81 1.60 6.17 -11.29
C LEU A 81 0.45 5.24 -11.72
N GLY A 82 -0.01 5.34 -12.97
CA GLY A 82 -1.16 4.56 -13.44
C GLY A 82 -0.83 3.08 -13.48
N THR A 83 0.33 2.74 -14.06
CA THR A 83 0.81 1.37 -14.16
C THR A 83 1.12 0.79 -12.78
N ALA A 84 1.76 1.58 -11.91
CA ALA A 84 2.08 1.15 -10.56
C ALA A 84 0.82 0.87 -9.73
N TYR A 85 -0.15 1.79 -9.77
CA TYR A 85 -1.44 1.63 -9.09
C TYR A 85 -2.18 0.38 -9.58
N TYR A 86 -2.33 0.20 -10.89
CA TYR A 86 -3.06 -0.95 -11.44
C TYR A 86 -2.39 -2.29 -11.12
N SER A 87 -1.06 -2.34 -11.19
CA SER A 87 -0.29 -3.55 -10.86
C SER A 87 -0.44 -3.92 -9.39
N ALA A 88 -0.33 -2.93 -8.51
CA ALA A 88 -0.51 -3.12 -7.08
C ALA A 88 -1.94 -3.52 -6.72
N GLU A 89 -2.95 -2.83 -7.27
CA GLU A 89 -4.36 -3.14 -7.06
C GLU A 89 -4.67 -4.58 -7.49
N ARG A 90 -4.19 -5.00 -8.66
CA ARG A 90 -4.43 -6.35 -9.16
C ARG A 90 -3.85 -7.42 -8.24
N VAL A 91 -2.63 -7.23 -7.73
CA VAL A 91 -2.02 -8.16 -6.78
C VAL A 91 -2.81 -8.18 -5.47
N ILE A 92 -3.23 -7.01 -4.98
CA ILE A 92 -4.04 -6.92 -3.77
C ILE A 92 -5.39 -7.63 -3.93
N VAL A 93 -6.08 -7.42 -5.06
CA VAL A 93 -7.34 -8.09 -5.36
C VAL A 93 -7.13 -9.60 -5.48
N ASP A 94 -6.08 -10.05 -6.15
CA ASP A 94 -5.71 -11.47 -6.25
C ASP A 94 -5.45 -12.09 -4.86
N GLU A 95 -4.70 -11.42 -3.99
CA GLU A 95 -4.38 -11.94 -2.65
C GLU A 95 -5.55 -11.85 -1.65
N ILE A 96 -6.50 -10.94 -1.86
CA ILE A 96 -7.66 -10.76 -0.97
C ILE A 96 -8.88 -11.56 -1.45
N CYS A 97 -9.10 -11.62 -2.76
CA CYS A 97 -10.23 -12.34 -3.38
C CYS A 97 -9.85 -13.75 -3.85
N GLY A 98 -8.56 -14.09 -3.94
CA GLY A 98 -8.05 -15.33 -4.54
C GLY A 98 -8.07 -16.58 -3.65
N GLU A 99 -8.85 -16.61 -2.56
CA GLU A 99 -9.41 -17.86 -2.04
C GLU A 99 -10.94 -17.86 -2.22
N GLY A 100 -11.35 -17.70 -3.47
CA GLY A 100 -12.74 -17.72 -3.89
C GLY A 100 -12.85 -18.12 -5.35
N GLU A 101 -12.80 -19.44 -5.59
CA GLU A 101 -13.21 -20.14 -6.80
C GLU A 101 -12.16 -20.37 -7.92
N ARG A 102 -11.73 -21.64 -7.97
CA ARG A 102 -11.47 -22.52 -9.13
C ARG A 102 -10.14 -22.47 -9.86
#